data_AF-A0A1Y4DIW5-F1
#
_entry.id   AF-A0A1Y4DIW5-F1
#
_cell.length_a   1.000
_cell.length_b   1.000
_cell.length_c   1.000
_cell.angle_alpha   90.00
_cell.angle_beta   90.00
_cell.angle_gamma   90.00
#
_symmetry.space_group_name_H-M   'P 1'
#
loop_
_entity.id
_entity.type
_entity.pdbx_description
1 polymer ?
#
loop_
_entity_poly.entity_id
_entity_poly.type
_entity_poly.pdbx_seq_one_letter_code
_entity_poly.pdbx_strand_id
1 'polypeptide(L)'
;MTRTIAARAALLAVLALLVLAGCASGRAGTDPVDEEEGFVSTAMVVTFGDGEVLFVDQDTESPYYPTLPEGTPELAAGNIVRVTGNGIMLESYPGQYPGITKVEVVEEGTPADAEKYDELVAQIWQPKDPSEPPLASLEYATDLAVVTLLPTTCGYTWTYEQDGNEQTVAVDTLAPTDYAAGELPDAMLKEPAEVTVSSDVEVTGIEVMRWSEDALDVEGEKVEVAGLTFAAEPDYRYAILATFDAGEVTYAFTA
;
A
#
# COMPACT_ATOMS: atom_id res chain seq x y z
N MET A 1 -53.20 -2.11 -42.56
CA MET A 1 -53.97 -2.79 -41.50
C MET A 1 -53.49 -2.24 -40.16
N THR A 2 -54.26 -1.35 -39.50
CA THR A 2 -55.20 -1.67 -38.40
C THR A 2 -54.40 -2.01 -37.12
N ARG A 3 -54.45 -1.36 -35.94
CA ARG A 3 -55.25 -0.34 -35.20
C ARG A 3 -54.34 0.14 -34.04
N THR A 4 -54.21 1.43 -33.72
CA THR A 4 -54.94 2.19 -32.66
C THR A 4 -55.12 1.49 -31.31
N ILE A 5 -54.63 2.13 -30.21
CA ILE A 5 -55.19 2.31 -28.84
C ILE A 5 -54.13 3.12 -28.06
N ALA A 6 -54.30 4.43 -27.79
CA ALA A 6 -54.93 5.05 -26.60
C ALA A 6 -54.25 4.59 -25.27
N ALA A 7 -53.89 5.41 -24.29
CA ALA A 7 -54.45 6.63 -23.70
C ALA A 7 -53.34 7.29 -22.79
N ARG A 8 -53.19 8.63 -22.71
CA ARG A 8 -53.69 9.53 -21.63
C ARG A 8 -53.45 8.97 -20.20
N ALA A 9 -52.98 9.69 -19.18
CA ALA A 9 -52.78 11.12 -18.89
C ALA A 9 -51.85 11.20 -17.64
N ALA A 10 -51.08 12.29 -17.45
CA ALA A 10 -51.26 13.32 -16.40
C ALA A 10 -51.30 12.78 -14.94
N LEU A 11 -50.65 13.38 -13.93
CA LEU A 11 -50.80 14.77 -13.52
C LEU A 11 -49.95 15.04 -12.25
N LEU A 12 -49.39 16.27 -12.19
CA LEU A 12 -49.06 17.15 -11.03
C LEU A 12 -48.54 16.61 -9.69
N ALA A 13 -47.35 17.12 -9.36
CA ALA A 13 -46.98 17.92 -8.18
C ALA A 13 -48.04 18.20 -7.09
N VAL A 14 -47.65 18.01 -5.82
CA VAL A 14 -47.98 18.93 -4.71
C VAL A 14 -46.79 19.02 -3.74
N LEU A 15 -46.25 20.23 -3.66
CA LEU A 15 -45.39 20.77 -2.61
C LEU A 15 -46.25 21.01 -1.35
N ALA A 16 -45.82 20.55 -0.18
CA ALA A 16 -46.41 20.95 1.10
C ALA A 16 -45.31 21.24 2.12
N LEU A 17 -44.97 22.52 2.22
CA LEU A 17 -44.32 23.13 3.38
C LEU A 17 -45.32 23.06 4.55
N LEU A 18 -44.91 22.48 5.68
CA LEU A 18 -45.62 22.61 6.95
C LEU A 18 -44.68 23.23 7.97
N VAL A 19 -44.83 24.55 8.13
CA VAL A 19 -44.33 25.31 9.27
C VAL A 19 -45.34 25.13 10.39
N LEU A 20 -44.91 24.53 11.51
CA LEU A 20 -45.64 24.58 12.77
C LEU A 20 -44.79 25.36 13.79
N ALA A 21 -45.21 26.59 14.05
CA ALA A 21 -44.86 27.33 15.24
C ALA A 21 -45.92 27.02 16.33
N GLY A 22 -45.48 26.59 17.51
CA GLY A 22 -46.32 26.28 18.66
C GLY A 22 -45.57 26.58 19.97
N CYS A 23 -46.25 27.27 20.89
CA CYS A 23 -45.68 28.07 21.98
C CYS A 23 -45.19 27.29 23.23
N ALA A 24 -44.18 27.89 23.84
CA ALA A 24 -43.66 27.82 25.22
C ALA A 24 -44.48 27.14 26.34
N SER A 25 -43.81 26.27 27.11
CA SER A 25 -43.67 26.40 28.58
C SER A 25 -42.68 25.39 29.17
N GLY A 26 -41.68 25.90 29.88
CA GLY A 26 -41.25 25.30 31.15
C GLY A 26 -39.98 24.43 31.19
N ARG A 27 -38.94 25.04 31.79
CA ARG A 27 -37.99 24.46 32.76
C ARG A 27 -36.67 23.89 32.22
N ALA A 28 -35.62 24.71 32.43
CA ALA A 28 -34.27 24.36 32.88
C ALA A 28 -33.66 23.04 32.39
N GLY A 29 -32.69 23.19 31.49
CA GLY A 29 -31.68 22.23 31.14
C GLY A 29 -30.75 22.90 30.13
N THR A 30 -29.81 23.72 30.60
CA THR A 30 -28.59 23.92 29.82
C THR A 30 -27.82 22.63 29.95
N ASP A 31 -28.18 21.65 29.13
CA ASP A 31 -27.27 20.55 28.84
C ASP A 31 -26.05 21.20 28.18
N PRO A 32 -24.83 20.99 28.71
CA PRO A 32 -23.65 21.37 27.98
C PRO A 32 -23.72 20.65 26.62
N VAL A 33 -23.40 21.37 25.55
CA VAL A 33 -23.15 20.75 24.25
C VAL A 33 -22.02 19.77 24.51
N ASP A 34 -22.32 18.46 24.42
CA ASP A 34 -21.32 17.41 24.55
C ASP A 34 -20.14 17.76 23.62
N GLU A 35 -18.94 17.77 24.20
CA GLU A 35 -17.69 17.70 23.46
C GLU A 35 -17.85 16.58 22.44
N GLU A 36 -17.61 16.85 21.15
CA GLU A 36 -17.82 15.90 20.03
C GLU A 36 -17.58 14.45 20.48
N GLU A 37 -18.66 13.70 20.75
CA GLU A 37 -18.55 12.28 21.06
C GLU A 37 -18.03 11.63 19.78
N GLY A 38 -16.71 11.41 19.73
CA GLY A 38 -16.08 10.69 18.63
C GLY A 38 -16.82 9.39 18.40
N PHE A 39 -16.95 8.97 17.14
CA PHE A 39 -17.50 7.68 16.79
C PHE A 39 -16.75 6.58 17.54
N VAL A 40 -17.49 5.81 18.33
CA VAL A 40 -16.96 4.66 19.08
C VAL A 40 -17.48 3.38 18.45
N SER A 41 -16.57 2.49 18.07
CA SER A 41 -16.91 1.12 17.65
C SER A 41 -16.07 0.08 18.40
N THR A 42 -16.51 -1.17 18.32
CA THR A 42 -15.79 -2.32 18.87
C THR A 42 -15.34 -3.19 17.71
N ALA A 43 -14.08 -3.60 17.71
CA ALA A 43 -13.52 -4.44 16.65
C ALA A 43 -12.66 -5.57 17.24
N MET A 44 -12.57 -6.68 16.51
CA MET A 44 -11.60 -7.73 16.79
C MET A 44 -10.32 -7.45 16.01
N VAL A 45 -9.18 -7.64 16.67
CA VAL A 45 -7.86 -7.60 16.06
C VAL A 45 -7.62 -8.90 15.30
N VAL A 46 -7.35 -8.78 14.01
CA VAL A 46 -6.88 -9.85 13.13
C VAL A 46 -5.53 -9.43 12.57
N THR A 47 -4.67 -10.39 12.24
CA THR A 47 -3.34 -10.12 11.68
C THR A 47 -3.14 -10.84 10.36
N PHE A 48 -2.53 -10.16 9.40
CA PHE A 48 -2.04 -10.76 8.16
C PHE A 48 -0.78 -11.61 8.41
N GLY A 49 -0.35 -12.38 7.40
CA GLY A 49 0.82 -13.25 7.53
C GLY A 49 2.14 -12.49 7.70
N ASP A 50 2.19 -11.21 7.32
CA ASP A 50 3.30 -10.28 7.53
C ASP A 50 3.22 -9.53 8.88
N GLY A 51 2.19 -9.78 9.69
CA GLY A 51 1.97 -9.14 10.98
C GLY A 51 1.23 -7.81 10.93
N GLU A 52 0.84 -7.31 9.75
CA GLU A 52 -0.01 -6.12 9.65
C GLU A 52 -1.40 -6.39 10.28
N VAL A 53 -1.93 -5.38 10.97
CA VAL A 53 -3.19 -5.49 11.72
C VAL A 53 -4.38 -5.10 10.85
N LEU A 54 -5.41 -5.93 10.88
CA LEU A 54 -6.74 -5.66 10.32
C LEU A 54 -7.76 -5.63 11.46
N PHE A 55 -8.66 -4.66 11.47
CA PHE A 55 -9.78 -4.63 12.40
C PHE A 55 -11.04 -5.15 11.72
N VAL A 56 -11.75 -6.05 12.41
CA VAL A 56 -13.08 -6.50 11.99
C VAL A 56 -14.12 -5.98 12.98
N ASP A 57 -14.93 -5.04 12.51
CA ASP A 57 -16.00 -4.43 13.31
C ASP A 57 -16.98 -5.51 13.81
N GLN A 58 -17.25 -5.52 15.12
CA GLN A 58 -18.07 -6.57 15.75
C GLN A 58 -19.57 -6.43 15.45
N ASP A 59 -20.04 -5.27 15.01
CA ASP A 59 -21.46 -5.04 14.70
C ASP A 59 -21.76 -5.33 13.22
N THR A 60 -20.84 -4.98 12.33
CA THR A 60 -21.02 -5.04 10.87
C THR A 60 -20.24 -6.15 10.19
N GLU A 61 -19.35 -6.83 10.92
CA GLU A 61 -18.41 -7.85 10.41
C GLU A 61 -17.54 -7.36 9.25
N SER A 62 -17.41 -6.04 9.09
CA SER A 62 -16.70 -5.41 7.99
C SER A 62 -15.22 -5.18 8.34
N PRO A 63 -14.27 -5.57 7.48
CA PRO A 63 -12.85 -5.35 7.70
C PRO A 63 -12.43 -3.92 7.36
N TYR A 64 -11.49 -3.37 8.12
CA TYR A 64 -10.83 -2.12 7.80
C TYR A 64 -9.39 -2.04 8.33
N TYR A 65 -8.55 -1.32 7.60
CA TYR A 65 -7.20 -0.96 8.01
C TYR A 65 -7.26 0.20 9.00
N PRO A 66 -6.76 0.00 10.24
CA PRO A 66 -6.68 1.07 11.21
C PRO A 66 -5.42 1.91 11.00
N THR A 67 -5.53 3.22 11.09
CA THR A 67 -4.36 4.08 11.32
C THR A 67 -4.12 4.20 12.82
N LEU A 68 -3.14 3.46 13.34
CA LEU A 68 -2.90 3.38 14.78
C LEU A 68 -2.25 4.68 15.30
N PRO A 69 -2.87 5.39 16.26
CA PRO A 69 -2.29 6.59 16.85
C PRO A 69 -1.09 6.25 17.75
N GLU A 70 -0.25 7.25 18.01
CA GLU A 70 0.83 7.12 19.00
C GLU A 70 0.28 6.69 20.38
N GLY A 71 1.01 5.79 21.05
CA GLY A 71 0.59 5.27 22.36
C GLY A 71 -0.49 4.18 22.30
N THR A 72 -0.82 3.68 21.11
CA THR A 72 -1.62 2.45 20.96
C THR A 72 -0.95 1.30 21.72
N PRO A 73 -1.68 0.54 22.55
CA PRO A 73 -1.13 -0.63 23.25
C PRO A 73 -0.71 -1.72 22.25
N GLU A 74 0.11 -2.67 22.70
CA GLU A 74 0.41 -3.86 21.89
C GLU A 74 -0.87 -4.63 21.58
N LEU A 75 -1.08 -4.96 20.31
CA LEU A 75 -2.26 -5.63 19.81
C LEU A 75 -1.90 -7.07 19.43
N ALA A 76 -2.70 -8.03 19.88
CA ALA A 76 -2.57 -9.44 19.54
C ALA A 76 -3.85 -9.90 18.81
N ALA A 77 -3.69 -10.84 17.87
CA ALA A 77 -4.82 -11.47 17.20
C ALA A 77 -5.81 -12.07 18.21
N GLY A 78 -7.09 -11.79 18.01
CA GLY A 78 -8.18 -12.20 18.90
C GLY A 78 -8.57 -11.17 19.96
N ASN A 79 -7.71 -10.17 20.26
CA ASN A 79 -8.10 -9.08 21.15
C ASN A 79 -9.34 -8.35 20.65
N ILE A 80 -10.20 -7.94 21.57
CA ILE A 80 -11.28 -7.00 21.27
C ILE A 80 -10.82 -5.61 21.69
N VAL A 81 -10.90 -4.68 20.76
CA VAL A 81 -10.55 -3.28 20.96
C VAL A 81 -11.77 -2.39 20.85
N ARG A 82 -11.79 -1.34 21.67
CA ARG A 82 -12.63 -0.18 21.46
C ARG A 82 -11.84 0.86 20.67
N VAL A 83 -12.43 1.30 19.57
CA VAL A 83 -11.86 2.28 18.65
C VAL A 83 -12.64 3.57 18.78
N THR A 84 -11.95 4.69 18.98
CA THR A 84 -12.55 6.03 19.00
C THR A 84 -11.94 6.88 17.91
N GLY A 85 -12.77 7.56 17.13
CA GLY A 85 -12.32 8.44 16.05
C GLY A 85 -13.42 9.34 15.50
N ASN A 86 -13.19 9.94 14.34
CA ASN A 86 -14.14 10.89 13.72
C ASN A 86 -15.29 10.23 12.91
N GLY A 87 -15.31 8.90 12.79
CA GLY A 87 -16.30 8.12 12.04
C GLY A 87 -16.13 8.15 10.53
N ILE A 88 -15.08 8.79 10.01
CA ILE A 88 -14.85 8.94 8.56
C ILE A 88 -13.97 7.80 8.05
N MET A 89 -14.59 6.85 7.37
CA MET A 89 -13.89 5.78 6.64
C MET A 89 -13.79 6.13 5.15
N LEU A 90 -12.67 5.76 4.52
CA LEU A 90 -12.52 5.89 3.06
C LEU A 90 -13.31 4.79 2.34
N GLU A 91 -13.82 5.12 1.15
CA GLU A 91 -14.61 4.23 0.31
C GLU A 91 -13.74 3.19 -0.42
N SER A 92 -13.16 2.25 0.34
CA SER A 92 -12.35 1.13 -0.14
C SER A 92 -12.81 -0.20 0.48
N TYR A 93 -12.33 -1.32 -0.05
CA TYR A 93 -12.49 -2.64 0.58
C TYR A 93 -11.14 -3.38 0.64
N PRO A 94 -10.61 -3.67 1.85
CA PRO A 94 -11.10 -3.22 3.16
C PRO A 94 -11.22 -1.69 3.29
N GLY A 95 -12.08 -1.23 4.20
CA GLY A 95 -12.16 0.20 4.49
C GLY A 95 -10.84 0.72 5.07
N GLN A 96 -10.58 2.02 4.96
CA GLN A 96 -9.46 2.63 5.68
C GLN A 96 -10.00 3.64 6.68
N TYR A 97 -9.50 3.63 7.91
CA TYR A 97 -9.97 4.54 8.95
C TYR A 97 -8.81 5.41 9.49
N PRO A 98 -8.47 6.51 8.78
CA PRO A 98 -7.38 7.41 9.18
C PRO A 98 -7.71 8.30 10.37
N GLY A 99 -9.00 8.44 10.72
CA GLY A 99 -9.48 9.32 11.78
C GLY A 99 -9.49 8.72 13.19
N ILE A 100 -8.79 7.60 13.42
CA ILE A 100 -8.71 6.97 14.75
C ILE A 100 -7.84 7.83 15.67
N THR A 101 -8.39 8.22 16.81
CA THR A 101 -7.69 9.01 17.83
C THR A 101 -7.31 8.18 19.05
N LYS A 102 -7.96 7.03 19.26
CA LYS A 102 -7.67 6.15 20.39
C LYS A 102 -8.06 4.70 20.09
N VAL A 103 -7.22 3.77 20.54
CA VAL A 103 -7.48 2.33 20.55
C VAL A 103 -7.23 1.80 21.95
N GLU A 104 -8.19 1.06 22.51
CA GLU A 104 -8.08 0.44 23.83
C GLU A 104 -8.42 -1.04 23.74
N VAL A 105 -7.55 -1.93 24.22
CA VAL A 105 -7.91 -3.33 24.41
C VAL A 105 -8.93 -3.41 25.55
N VAL A 106 -10.14 -3.88 25.25
CA VAL A 106 -11.22 -4.06 26.21
C VAL A 106 -11.39 -5.51 26.63
N GLU A 107 -10.93 -6.45 25.80
CA GLU A 107 -10.87 -7.88 26.12
C GLU A 107 -9.61 -8.49 25.48
N GLU A 108 -8.84 -9.22 26.29
CA GLU A 108 -7.73 -10.03 25.79
C GLU A 108 -8.28 -11.33 25.23
N GLY A 109 -7.97 -11.60 23.96
CA GLY A 109 -8.39 -12.82 23.28
C GLY A 109 -7.22 -13.77 23.04
N THR A 110 -7.50 -14.83 22.31
CA THR A 110 -6.51 -15.76 21.80
C THR A 110 -6.51 -15.74 20.27
N PRO A 111 -5.40 -16.13 19.60
CA PRO A 111 -5.39 -16.24 18.14
C PRO A 111 -6.50 -17.13 17.58
N ALA A 112 -6.95 -18.14 18.35
CA ALA A 112 -8.07 -19.00 17.97
C ALA A 112 -9.40 -18.25 17.81
N ASP A 113 -9.58 -17.13 18.52
CA ASP A 113 -10.79 -16.31 18.40
C ASP A 113 -10.83 -15.54 17.06
N ALA A 114 -9.66 -15.30 16.45
CA ALA A 114 -9.52 -14.66 15.15
C ALA A 114 -9.64 -15.64 13.96
N GLU A 115 -9.49 -16.96 14.17
CA GLU A 115 -9.52 -17.99 13.11
C GLU A 115 -10.82 -17.95 12.28
N LYS A 116 -11.93 -17.49 12.87
CA LYS A 116 -13.20 -17.29 12.13
C LYS A 116 -13.08 -16.29 10.97
N TYR A 117 -12.04 -15.47 10.94
CA TYR A 117 -11.76 -14.49 9.89
C TYR A 117 -10.63 -14.93 8.93
N ASP A 118 -10.12 -16.16 9.04
CA ASP A 118 -9.03 -16.64 8.16
C ASP A 118 -9.41 -16.61 6.67
N GLU A 119 -10.64 -17.00 6.33
CA GLU A 119 -11.14 -16.93 4.95
C GLU A 119 -11.26 -15.48 4.44
N LEU A 120 -11.58 -14.54 5.34
CA LEU A 120 -11.65 -13.11 5.02
C LEU A 120 -10.24 -12.56 4.76
N VAL A 121 -9.30 -12.90 5.64
CA VAL A 121 -7.88 -12.54 5.51
C VAL A 121 -7.29 -13.06 4.20
N ALA A 122 -7.52 -14.34 3.87
CA ALA A 122 -7.00 -14.96 2.66
C ALA A 122 -7.59 -14.37 1.35
N GLN A 123 -8.75 -13.70 1.43
CA GLN A 123 -9.33 -12.97 0.30
C GLN A 123 -8.72 -11.58 0.14
N ILE A 124 -8.27 -10.96 1.22
CA ILE A 124 -7.72 -9.60 1.24
C ILE A 124 -6.22 -9.61 0.95
N TRP A 125 -5.49 -10.54 1.57
CA TRP A 125 -4.04 -10.61 1.51
C TRP A 125 -3.61 -12.00 1.06
N GLN A 126 -2.69 -12.02 0.10
CA GLN A 126 -2.03 -13.23 -0.35
C GLN A 126 -0.54 -13.05 -0.13
N PRO A 127 0.15 -14.07 0.43
CA PRO A 127 1.59 -14.01 0.53
C PRO A 127 2.19 -13.88 -0.87
N LYS A 128 3.28 -13.12 -0.98
CA LYS A 128 4.09 -13.09 -2.19
C LYS A 128 4.50 -14.51 -2.58
N ASP A 129 4.41 -14.84 -3.86
CA ASP A 129 4.93 -16.12 -4.37
C ASP A 129 6.44 -16.17 -4.10
N PRO A 130 6.94 -17.11 -3.28
CA PRO A 130 8.35 -17.16 -2.91
C PRO A 130 9.27 -17.46 -4.10
N SER A 131 8.73 -18.02 -5.19
CA SER A 131 9.48 -18.26 -6.43
C SER A 131 9.71 -17.00 -7.26
N GLU A 132 8.94 -15.94 -7.01
CA GLU A 132 9.11 -14.66 -7.70
C GLU A 132 10.17 -13.80 -7.00
N PRO A 133 11.23 -13.36 -7.72
CA PRO A 133 12.23 -12.50 -7.13
C PRO A 133 11.65 -11.14 -6.73
N PRO A 134 12.35 -10.38 -5.88
CA PRO A 134 11.92 -9.06 -5.44
C PRO A 134 11.74 -8.09 -6.61
N LEU A 135 10.79 -7.18 -6.47
CA LEU A 135 10.67 -6.00 -7.31
C LEU A 135 11.41 -4.86 -6.63
N ALA A 136 12.15 -4.07 -7.40
CA ALA A 136 12.76 -2.85 -6.92
C ALA A 136 11.98 -1.63 -7.42
N SER A 137 12.04 -0.55 -6.66
CA SER A 137 11.65 0.78 -7.08
C SER A 137 12.76 1.76 -6.75
N LEU A 138 12.89 2.78 -7.59
CA LEU A 138 13.87 3.85 -7.46
C LEU A 138 13.12 5.14 -7.16
N GLU A 139 13.44 5.78 -6.05
CA GLU A 139 12.88 7.08 -5.70
C GLU A 139 13.94 8.17 -5.85
N TYR A 140 13.57 9.28 -6.50
CA TYR A 140 14.43 10.46 -6.61
C TYR A 140 13.59 11.73 -6.69
N ALA A 141 14.19 12.84 -6.29
CA ALA A 141 13.55 14.15 -6.35
C ALA A 141 13.97 14.91 -7.61
N THR A 142 13.00 15.57 -8.23
CA THR A 142 13.20 16.60 -9.26
C THR A 142 12.69 17.94 -8.73
N ASP A 143 12.96 19.03 -9.45
CA ASP A 143 12.41 20.36 -9.14
C ASP A 143 10.86 20.39 -9.10
N LEU A 144 10.20 19.41 -9.71
CA LEU A 144 8.74 19.38 -9.90
C LEU A 144 8.03 18.37 -8.98
N ALA A 145 8.67 17.26 -8.65
CA ALA A 145 8.07 16.17 -7.89
C ALA A 145 9.12 15.17 -7.37
N VAL A 146 8.72 14.37 -6.38
CA VAL A 146 9.34 13.08 -6.08
C VAL A 146 8.80 12.06 -7.08
N VAL A 147 9.70 11.33 -7.74
CA VAL A 147 9.38 10.37 -8.79
C VAL A 147 9.77 8.98 -8.33
N THR A 148 8.90 8.01 -8.59
CA THR A 148 9.19 6.59 -8.43
C THR A 148 9.31 5.95 -9.81
N LEU A 149 10.44 5.29 -10.07
CA LEU A 149 10.72 4.55 -11.30
C LEU A 149 10.83 3.05 -10.99
N LEU A 150 10.22 2.21 -11.81
CA LEU A 150 10.41 0.75 -11.75
C LEU A 150 11.49 0.35 -12.76
N PRO A 151 12.69 -0.08 -12.33
CA PRO A 151 13.75 -0.49 -13.24
C PRO A 151 13.44 -1.85 -13.87
N THR A 152 14.09 -2.16 -14.99
CA THR A 152 13.96 -3.46 -15.67
C THR A 152 14.80 -4.51 -14.95
N THR A 153 14.24 -5.69 -14.66
CA THR A 153 15.02 -6.84 -14.20
C THR A 153 15.82 -7.45 -15.36
N CYS A 154 17.14 -7.47 -15.25
CA CYS A 154 18.08 -7.99 -16.26
C CYS A 154 18.59 -9.40 -15.95
N GLY A 155 18.41 -9.88 -14.72
CA GLY A 155 18.79 -11.24 -14.35
C GLY A 155 18.74 -11.43 -12.85
N TYR A 156 18.75 -12.68 -12.40
CA TYR A 156 18.77 -13.00 -10.98
C TYR A 156 19.27 -14.42 -10.72
N THR A 157 19.76 -14.63 -9.51
CA THR A 157 19.87 -15.96 -8.90
C THR A 157 19.03 -15.93 -7.63
N TRP A 158 18.04 -16.81 -7.53
CA TRP A 158 17.04 -16.79 -6.46
C TRP A 158 16.82 -18.17 -5.88
N THR A 159 16.82 -18.26 -4.55
CA THR A 159 16.60 -19.50 -3.80
C THR A 159 15.31 -19.41 -3.00
N TYR A 160 14.46 -20.42 -3.12
CA TYR A 160 13.16 -20.47 -2.45
C TYR A 160 12.78 -21.91 -2.09
N GLU A 161 11.88 -22.07 -1.13
CA GLU A 161 11.33 -23.38 -0.77
C GLU A 161 10.09 -23.70 -1.59
N GLN A 162 10.02 -24.92 -2.13
CA GLN A 162 8.83 -25.47 -2.76
C GLN A 162 8.63 -26.93 -2.33
N ASP A 163 7.45 -27.25 -1.81
CA ASP A 163 7.09 -28.59 -1.32
C ASP A 163 8.10 -29.18 -0.31
N GLY A 164 8.63 -28.35 0.60
CA GLY A 164 9.62 -28.80 1.60
C GLY A 164 11.04 -28.94 1.08
N ASN A 165 11.32 -28.54 -0.15
CA ASN A 165 12.64 -28.63 -0.76
C ASN A 165 13.11 -27.27 -1.25
N GLU A 166 14.37 -26.95 -0.97
CA GLU A 166 15.03 -25.77 -1.51
C GLU A 166 15.26 -25.91 -3.03
N GLN A 167 14.90 -24.87 -3.77
CA GLN A 167 15.11 -24.71 -5.21
C GLN A 167 15.94 -23.45 -5.43
N THR A 168 16.95 -23.53 -6.29
CA THR A 168 17.68 -22.35 -6.77
C THR A 168 17.51 -22.22 -8.27
N VAL A 169 17.06 -21.05 -8.71
CA VAL A 169 16.90 -20.69 -10.11
C VAL A 169 17.86 -19.57 -10.45
N ALA A 170 18.57 -19.70 -11.56
CA ALA A 170 19.35 -18.63 -12.16
C ALA A 170 18.74 -18.30 -13.53
N VAL A 171 18.31 -17.05 -13.69
CA VAL A 171 17.83 -16.51 -14.96
C VAL A 171 18.77 -15.40 -15.36
N ASP A 172 19.45 -15.60 -16.47
CA ASP A 172 20.21 -14.55 -17.14
C ASP A 172 19.40 -14.09 -18.34
N THR A 173 19.14 -12.79 -18.45
CA THR A 173 18.40 -12.24 -19.59
C THR A 173 19.35 -11.50 -20.52
N LEU A 174 19.09 -10.22 -20.79
CA LEU A 174 19.95 -9.36 -21.57
C LEU A 174 20.84 -8.57 -20.61
N ALA A 175 22.13 -8.43 -20.91
CA ALA A 175 23.00 -7.57 -20.12
C ALA A 175 22.47 -6.12 -20.17
N PRO A 176 22.59 -5.33 -19.09
CA PRO A 176 22.09 -3.95 -19.06
C PRO A 176 22.54 -3.11 -20.26
N THR A 177 23.78 -3.26 -20.73
CA THR A 177 24.35 -2.55 -21.88
C THR A 177 23.80 -2.99 -23.24
N ASP A 178 23.21 -4.18 -23.33
CA ASP A 178 22.74 -4.75 -24.60
C ASP A 178 21.29 -4.34 -24.93
N TYR A 179 20.56 -3.74 -23.99
CA TYR A 179 19.24 -3.15 -24.26
C TYR A 179 19.34 -1.99 -25.26
N ALA A 180 18.43 -1.93 -26.23
CA ALA A 180 18.40 -0.83 -27.18
C ALA A 180 17.95 0.47 -26.51
N ALA A 181 18.32 1.61 -27.11
CA ALA A 181 17.92 2.92 -26.62
C ALA A 181 16.38 3.03 -26.50
N GLY A 182 15.90 3.43 -25.32
CA GLY A 182 14.47 3.55 -25.01
C GLY A 182 13.76 2.25 -24.62
N GLU A 183 14.47 1.11 -24.50
CA GLU A 183 13.89 -0.13 -23.94
C GLU A 183 13.94 -0.17 -22.42
N LEU A 184 14.90 0.54 -21.82
CA LEU A 184 14.99 0.72 -20.37
C LEU A 184 14.13 1.90 -19.91
N PRO A 185 13.57 1.83 -18.69
CA PRO A 185 12.89 2.95 -18.07
C PRO A 185 13.87 4.11 -17.85
N ASP A 186 13.42 5.31 -18.16
CA ASP A 186 14.23 6.53 -18.13
C ASP A 186 13.83 7.40 -16.93
N ALA A 187 14.80 7.78 -16.11
CA ALA A 187 14.63 8.68 -14.97
C ALA A 187 14.46 10.15 -15.39
N MET A 188 14.76 10.47 -16.65
CA MET A 188 14.62 11.81 -17.25
C MET A 188 15.32 12.89 -16.44
N LEU A 189 16.50 12.59 -15.91
CA LEU A 189 17.25 13.55 -15.10
C LEU A 189 17.78 14.65 -16.01
N LYS A 190 17.82 15.88 -15.48
CA LYS A 190 18.43 17.05 -16.17
C LYS A 190 19.69 17.52 -15.47
N GLU A 191 19.79 17.19 -14.19
CA GLU A 191 20.90 17.48 -13.30
C GLU A 191 21.08 16.26 -12.40
N PRO A 192 22.25 16.07 -11.78
CA PRO A 192 22.48 14.94 -10.89
C PRO A 192 21.48 14.91 -9.73
N ALA A 193 20.99 13.72 -9.39
CA ALA A 193 20.03 13.51 -8.31
C ALA A 193 20.44 12.32 -7.42
N GLU A 194 20.06 12.38 -6.14
CA GLU A 194 20.15 11.22 -5.27
C GLU A 194 18.99 10.26 -5.57
N VAL A 195 19.33 9.00 -5.80
CA VAL A 195 18.40 7.90 -6.05
C VAL A 195 18.46 6.94 -4.87
N THR A 196 17.30 6.67 -4.28
CA THR A 196 17.14 5.68 -3.21
C THR A 196 16.43 4.43 -3.75
N VAL A 197 17.02 3.27 -3.51
CA VAL A 197 16.45 1.97 -3.87
C VAL A 197 15.55 1.47 -2.74
N SER A 198 14.35 1.04 -3.10
CA SER A 198 13.43 0.29 -2.23
C SER A 198 13.03 -1.02 -2.90
N SER A 199 12.60 -2.00 -2.13
CA SER A 199 12.13 -3.29 -2.64
C SER A 199 10.98 -3.82 -1.80
N ASP A 200 10.17 -4.69 -2.41
CA ASP A 200 9.08 -5.39 -1.73
C ASP A 200 9.57 -6.53 -0.82
N VAL A 201 10.86 -6.84 -0.85
CA VAL A 201 11.56 -7.72 0.09
C VAL A 201 12.75 -6.95 0.67
N GLU A 202 13.13 -7.25 1.93
CA GLU A 202 14.25 -6.59 2.58
C GLU A 202 15.56 -6.82 1.82
N VAL A 203 16.12 -5.73 1.30
CA VAL A 203 17.41 -5.71 0.60
C VAL A 203 18.54 -5.57 1.62
N THR A 204 19.56 -6.42 1.53
CA THR A 204 20.69 -6.44 2.46
C THR A 204 21.88 -5.62 1.96
N GLY A 205 21.93 -5.32 0.66
CA GLY A 205 22.93 -4.45 0.05
C GLY A 205 22.70 -4.21 -1.43
N ILE A 206 23.35 -3.17 -1.97
CA ILE A 206 23.37 -2.90 -3.42
C ILE A 206 24.79 -2.59 -3.89
N GLU A 207 25.09 -3.00 -5.12
CA GLU A 207 26.22 -2.50 -5.90
C GLU A 207 25.71 -1.83 -7.18
N VAL A 208 26.29 -0.69 -7.55
CA VAL A 208 25.83 0.08 -8.69
C VAL A 208 26.98 0.29 -9.68
N MET A 209 26.71 -0.04 -10.94
CA MET A 209 27.58 0.20 -12.08
C MET A 209 26.90 1.15 -13.05
N ARG A 210 27.67 2.00 -13.74
CA ARG A 210 27.16 2.89 -14.78
C ARG A 210 28.00 2.90 -16.05
N TRP A 211 27.35 3.27 -17.15
CA TRP A 211 27.96 3.48 -18.46
C TRP A 211 27.41 4.75 -19.06
N SER A 212 28.23 5.52 -19.78
CA SER A 212 27.68 6.59 -20.61
C SER A 212 26.82 5.96 -21.73
N GLU A 213 25.65 6.54 -22.03
CA GLU A 213 24.80 6.05 -23.14
C GLU A 213 25.52 6.12 -24.51
N ASP A 214 26.52 6.98 -24.64
CA ASP A 214 27.36 7.10 -25.83
C ASP A 214 28.48 6.04 -25.92
N ALA A 215 28.72 5.27 -24.85
CA ALA A 215 29.83 4.31 -24.75
C ALA A 215 29.44 3.07 -23.92
N LEU A 216 28.56 2.23 -24.47
CA LEU A 216 28.07 1.01 -23.81
C LEU A 216 29.00 -0.22 -24.01
N ASP A 217 29.98 -0.13 -24.91
CA ASP A 217 30.92 -1.21 -25.22
C ASP A 217 32.19 -1.22 -24.34
N VAL A 218 32.26 -0.30 -23.37
CA VAL A 218 33.37 -0.17 -22.43
C VAL A 218 33.05 -0.82 -21.08
N GLU A 219 34.09 -1.02 -20.27
CA GLU A 219 33.92 -1.48 -18.88
C GLU A 219 33.16 -0.41 -18.07
N GLY A 220 32.19 -0.85 -17.27
CA GLY A 220 31.37 0.04 -16.46
C GLY A 220 32.14 0.69 -15.32
N GLU A 221 31.69 1.86 -14.90
CA GLU A 221 32.21 2.57 -13.74
C GLU A 221 31.43 2.17 -12.49
N LYS A 222 32.13 1.85 -11.39
CA LYS A 222 31.47 1.64 -10.09
C LYS A 222 31.01 2.99 -9.51
N VAL A 223 29.75 3.03 -9.06
CA VAL A 223 29.17 4.19 -8.38
C VAL A 223 29.26 3.99 -6.87
N GLU A 224 29.64 5.03 -6.15
CA GLU A 224 29.66 5.01 -4.69
C GLU A 224 28.23 4.95 -4.13
N VAL A 225 28.02 4.06 -3.17
CA VAL A 225 26.73 3.80 -2.53
C VAL A 225 26.82 4.12 -1.04
N ALA A 226 25.85 4.87 -0.53
CA ALA A 226 25.63 5.11 0.88
C ALA A 226 24.33 4.43 1.34
N GLY A 227 24.44 3.25 1.96
CA GLY A 227 23.28 2.43 2.32
C GLY A 227 22.58 1.89 1.07
N LEU A 228 21.39 2.40 0.76
CA LEU A 228 20.62 2.07 -0.44
C LEU A 228 20.49 3.28 -1.39
N THR A 229 21.32 4.31 -1.20
CA THR A 229 21.27 5.55 -1.96
C THR A 229 22.57 5.78 -2.73
N PHE A 230 22.46 6.30 -3.95
CA PHE A 230 23.59 6.66 -4.80
C PHE A 230 23.26 7.91 -5.64
N ALA A 231 24.28 8.58 -6.19
CA ALA A 231 24.09 9.70 -7.09
C ALA A 231 23.96 9.20 -8.54
N ALA A 232 22.89 9.60 -9.21
CA ALA A 232 22.69 9.39 -10.64
C ALA A 232 22.88 10.71 -11.40
N GLU A 233 23.64 10.63 -12.48
CA GLU A 233 23.86 11.70 -13.46
C GLU A 233 23.09 11.40 -14.75
N PRO A 234 22.63 12.45 -15.48
CA PRO A 234 21.98 12.30 -16.78
C PRO A 234 22.94 11.78 -17.85
N ASP A 235 22.38 11.18 -18.90
CA ASP A 235 23.06 10.58 -20.05
C ASP A 235 23.84 9.29 -19.71
N TYR A 236 23.42 8.60 -18.64
CA TYR A 236 24.03 7.34 -18.17
C TYR A 236 23.00 6.21 -18.08
N ARG A 237 23.49 5.00 -18.36
CA ARG A 237 22.85 3.75 -17.98
C ARG A 237 23.35 3.29 -16.62
N TYR A 238 22.45 2.74 -15.81
CA TYR A 238 22.79 2.16 -14.52
C TYR A 238 22.36 0.71 -14.45
N ALA A 239 23.19 -0.11 -13.81
CA ALA A 239 22.86 -1.45 -13.35
C ALA A 239 23.01 -1.51 -11.83
N ILE A 240 21.99 -2.00 -11.15
CA ILE A 240 21.93 -2.17 -9.70
C ILE A 240 21.88 -3.67 -9.43
N LEU A 241 22.94 -4.22 -8.86
CA LEU A 241 22.93 -5.57 -8.29
C LEU A 241 22.44 -5.44 -6.84
N ALA A 242 21.21 -5.88 -6.58
CA ALA A 242 20.65 -5.93 -5.24
C ALA A 242 20.80 -7.32 -4.64
N THR A 243 21.27 -7.39 -3.41
CA THR A 243 21.44 -8.61 -2.64
C THR A 243 20.34 -8.75 -1.59
N PHE A 244 19.83 -9.96 -1.45
CA PHE A 244 18.81 -10.37 -0.50
C PHE A 244 19.27 -11.67 0.17
N ASP A 245 18.67 -12.05 1.29
CA ASP A 245 18.99 -13.32 1.96
C ASP A 245 18.80 -14.54 1.05
N ALA A 246 17.80 -14.48 0.16
CA ALA A 246 17.45 -15.56 -0.77
C ALA A 246 18.25 -15.53 -2.09
N GLY A 247 19.02 -14.48 -2.37
CA GLY A 247 19.78 -14.38 -3.62
C GLY A 247 20.01 -12.96 -4.10
N GLU A 248 20.21 -12.79 -5.39
CA GLU A 248 20.58 -11.50 -6.00
C GLU A 248 19.76 -11.23 -7.26
N VAL A 249 19.44 -9.97 -7.50
CA VAL A 249 18.72 -9.49 -8.68
C VAL A 249 19.45 -8.30 -9.27
N THR A 250 19.66 -8.30 -10.58
CA THR A 250 20.18 -7.16 -11.34
C THR A 250 19.04 -6.39 -11.96
N TYR A 251 18.97 -5.09 -11.67
CA TYR A 251 18.02 -4.15 -12.27
C TYR A 251 18.75 -3.12 -13.13
N ALA A 252 18.09 -2.58 -14.16
CA ALA A 252 18.66 -1.53 -15.00
C ALA A 252 17.66 -0.43 -15.35
N PHE A 253 18.19 0.79 -15.53
CA PHE A 253 17.47 1.98 -15.98
C PHE A 253 18.44 2.95 -16.66
N THR A 254 17.91 3.96 -17.35
CA THR A 254 18.69 5.10 -17.88
C THR A 254 18.30 6.37 -17.14
N ALA A 255 19.18 7.37 -17.11
CA ALA A 255 18.92 8.66 -16.46
C ALA A 255 19.31 9.84 -17.34
#